data_AF-A0A5J5J6H1-F1
#
_entry.id   AF-A0A5J5J6H1-F1
#
_cell.length_a   1.000
_cell.length_b   1.000
_cell.length_c   1.000
_cell.angle_alpha   90.00
_cell.angle_beta   90.00
_cell.angle_gamma   90.00
#
_symmetry.space_group_name_H-M   'P 1'
#
loop_
_entity.id
_entity.type
_entity.pdbx_description
1 polymer ?
#
loop_
_entity_poly.entity_id
_entity_poly.type
_entity_poly.pdbx_seq_one_letter_code
_entity_poly.pdbx_strand_id
1 'polypeptide(L)'
;MSACAYRRRARTFAHACGDDGSILLLTIGYAVLALVAVMVCVDATSMYLAQKRLDSLADAAALAGSDGFTLAGGAAGGPTADLTDADVQAQAGALVADAGTGAELVSAAALDGISARVTVATTWHPPIITLLVPGGVALESTATSRSGLH
;
A
#
# COMPACT_ATOMS: atom_id res chain seq x y z
N MET A 1 69.31 -8.09 20.06
CA MET A 1 68.12 -8.50 20.85
C MET A 1 66.86 -8.01 20.12
N SER A 2 65.73 -8.72 20.22
CA SER A 2 64.39 -8.39 19.63
C SER A 2 63.92 -9.13 18.37
N ALA A 3 64.62 -10.17 17.88
CA ALA A 3 64.07 -11.11 16.90
C ALA A 3 63.12 -12.18 17.52
N CYS A 4 62.69 -11.99 18.78
CA CYS A 4 61.89 -12.97 19.53
C CYS A 4 60.37 -12.72 19.45
N ALA A 5 59.91 -11.61 18.86
CA ALA A 5 58.50 -11.22 18.86
C ALA A 5 57.68 -11.75 17.67
N TYR A 6 58.31 -12.24 16.60
CA TYR A 6 57.57 -12.59 15.36
C TYR A 6 57.01 -14.03 15.34
N ARG A 7 57.44 -14.91 16.25
CA ARG A 7 57.09 -16.35 16.23
C ARG A 7 55.87 -16.77 17.05
N ARG A 8 55.06 -15.82 17.54
CA ARG A 8 53.81 -16.13 18.30
C ARG A 8 52.51 -15.78 17.57
N ARG A 9 52.53 -15.53 16.25
CA ARG A 9 51.31 -15.22 15.48
C ARG A 9 50.84 -16.32 14.51
N ALA A 10 51.59 -17.42 14.39
CA ALA A 10 51.29 -18.46 13.41
C ALA A 10 50.60 -19.72 13.98
N ARG A 11 50.26 -19.73 15.28
CA ARG A 11 49.63 -20.90 15.92
C ARG A 11 48.11 -20.85 16.01
N THR A 12 47.49 -19.70 15.77
CA THR A 12 46.02 -19.56 15.88
C THR A 12 45.29 -20.05 14.62
N PHE A 13 45.94 -19.99 13.44
CA PHE A 13 45.31 -20.37 12.17
C PHE A 13 45.38 -21.88 11.85
N ALA A 14 46.24 -22.63 12.53
CA ALA A 14 46.47 -24.04 12.19
C ALA A 14 45.44 -25.02 12.79
N HIS A 15 44.64 -24.58 13.78
CA HIS A 15 43.52 -25.36 14.32
C HIS A 15 42.17 -24.99 13.69
N ALA A 16 42.16 -23.97 12.84
CA ALA A 16 40.96 -23.30 12.35
C ALA A 16 40.53 -23.77 10.95
N CYS A 17 41.31 -24.59 10.24
CA CYS A 17 40.98 -24.94 8.84
C CYS A 17 39.70 -25.77 8.66
N GLY A 18 39.21 -26.47 9.70
CA GLY A 18 37.91 -27.16 9.68
C GLY A 18 36.73 -26.32 10.19
N ASP A 19 36.99 -25.34 11.07
CA ASP A 19 35.96 -24.49 11.70
C ASP A 19 35.83 -23.13 10.97
N ASP A 20 36.91 -22.52 10.48
CA ASP A 20 36.94 -21.28 9.68
C ASP A 20 36.15 -21.42 8.38
N GLY A 21 36.24 -22.57 7.71
CA GLY A 21 35.45 -22.83 6.50
C GLY A 21 33.94 -22.89 6.79
N SER A 22 33.58 -23.51 7.91
CA SER A 22 32.20 -23.62 8.39
C SER A 22 31.66 -22.26 8.85
N ILE A 23 32.43 -21.53 9.65
CA ILE A 23 32.09 -20.20 10.18
C ILE A 23 31.97 -19.19 9.03
N LEU A 24 32.89 -19.20 8.06
CA LEU A 24 32.81 -18.29 6.90
C LEU A 24 31.58 -18.61 6.03
N LEU A 25 31.28 -19.89 5.78
CA LEU A 25 30.09 -20.28 5.03
C LEU A 25 28.80 -19.88 5.76
N LEU A 26 28.72 -20.14 7.07
CA LEU A 26 27.58 -19.73 7.91
C LEU A 26 27.43 -18.21 7.91
N THR A 27 28.53 -17.46 8.03
CA THR A 27 28.50 -15.99 8.05
C THR A 27 27.99 -15.44 6.72
N ILE A 28 28.44 -15.98 5.59
CA ILE A 28 27.93 -15.60 4.27
C ILE A 28 26.46 -15.98 4.12
N GLY A 29 26.08 -17.20 4.54
CA GLY A 29 24.69 -17.65 4.50
C GLY A 29 23.75 -16.74 5.31
N TYR A 30 24.15 -16.36 6.53
CA TYR A 30 23.42 -15.41 7.35
C TYR A 30 23.41 -13.99 6.77
N ALA A 31 24.52 -13.54 6.17
CA ALA A 31 24.57 -12.24 5.50
C ALA A 31 23.59 -12.19 4.31
N VAL A 32 23.54 -13.26 3.49
CA VAL A 32 22.56 -13.38 2.39
C VAL A 32 21.14 -13.44 2.94
N LEU A 33 20.89 -14.23 3.99
CA LEU A 33 19.57 -14.30 4.62
C LEU A 33 19.12 -12.93 5.16
N ALA A 34 20.02 -12.20 5.81
CA ALA A 34 19.76 -10.85 6.30
C ALA A 34 19.44 -9.88 5.16
N LEU A 35 20.17 -9.95 4.05
CA LEU A 35 19.88 -9.13 2.86
C LEU A 35 18.51 -9.47 2.25
N VAL A 36 18.17 -10.75 2.12
CA VAL A 36 16.85 -11.19 1.64
C VAL A 36 15.75 -10.67 2.59
N ALA A 37 15.94 -10.78 3.90
CA ALA A 37 14.99 -10.25 4.88
C ALA A 37 14.79 -8.73 4.73
N VAL A 38 15.87 -7.97 4.51
CA VAL A 38 15.78 -6.53 4.25
C VAL A 38 15.00 -6.24 2.96
N MET A 39 15.26 -6.96 1.88
CA MET A 39 14.51 -6.79 0.61
C MET A 39 13.01 -7.02 0.82
N VAL A 40 12.64 -8.11 1.49
CA VAL A 40 11.24 -8.42 1.84
C VAL A 40 10.62 -7.33 2.71
N CYS A 41 11.35 -6.80 3.69
CA CYS A 41 10.87 -5.69 4.51
C CYS A 41 10.60 -4.42 3.69
N VAL A 42 11.45 -4.11 2.70
CA VAL A 42 11.25 -2.97 1.79
C VAL A 42 10.00 -3.15 0.95
N ASP A 43 9.82 -4.34 0.35
CA ASP A 43 8.62 -4.66 -0.42
C ASP A 43 7.35 -4.60 0.45
N ALA A 44 7.39 -5.18 1.65
CA ALA A 44 6.27 -5.13 2.60
C ALA A 44 5.91 -3.68 2.98
N THR A 45 6.92 -2.84 3.21
CA THR A 45 6.73 -1.41 3.51
C THR A 45 6.13 -0.67 2.33
N SER A 46 6.60 -0.96 1.10
CA SER A 46 6.04 -0.40 -0.12
C SER A 46 4.57 -0.77 -0.31
N MET A 47 4.23 -2.05 -0.12
CA MET A 47 2.85 -2.54 -0.20
C MET A 47 1.97 -1.85 0.85
N TYR A 48 2.47 -1.73 2.08
CA TYR A 48 1.76 -1.04 3.15
C TYR A 48 1.47 0.43 2.80
N LEU A 49 2.44 1.13 2.22
CA LEU A 49 2.25 2.50 1.76
C LEU A 49 1.26 2.59 0.60
N ALA A 50 1.25 1.62 -0.32
CA ALA A 50 0.27 1.54 -1.39
C ALA A 50 -1.16 1.37 -0.84
N GLN A 51 -1.34 0.48 0.14
CA GLN A 51 -2.63 0.31 0.83
C GLN A 51 -3.06 1.62 1.50
N LYS A 52 -2.16 2.27 2.26
CA LYS A 52 -2.45 3.53 2.96
C LYS A 52 -2.93 4.64 2.01
N ARG A 53 -2.31 4.72 0.82
CA ARG A 53 -2.69 5.66 -0.23
C ARG A 53 -4.06 5.32 -0.82
N LEU A 54 -4.33 4.03 -1.05
CA LEU A 54 -5.63 3.56 -1.55
C LEU A 54 -6.75 3.85 -0.54
N ASP A 55 -6.51 3.64 0.75
CA ASP A 55 -7.46 3.98 1.82
C ASP A 55 -7.79 5.48 1.82
N SER A 56 -6.75 6.33 1.69
CA SER A 56 -6.95 7.79 1.62
C SER A 56 -7.71 8.22 0.35
N LEU A 57 -7.50 7.51 -0.77
CA LEU A 57 -8.25 7.74 -2.00
C LEU A 57 -9.71 7.30 -1.87
N ALA A 58 -9.97 6.15 -1.23
CA ALA A 58 -11.31 5.68 -0.94
C ALA A 58 -12.07 6.71 -0.09
N ASP A 59 -11.44 7.21 0.98
CA ASP A 59 -12.01 8.23 1.86
C ASP A 59 -12.35 9.52 1.09
N ALA A 60 -11.41 10.02 0.27
CA ALA A 60 -11.63 11.21 -0.54
C ALA A 60 -12.75 10.99 -1.58
N ALA A 61 -12.82 9.81 -2.20
CA ALA A 61 -13.84 9.46 -3.18
C ALA A 61 -15.22 9.30 -2.53
N ALA A 62 -15.29 8.76 -1.31
CA ALA A 62 -16.53 8.71 -0.54
C ALA A 62 -17.00 10.12 -0.16
N LEU A 63 -16.09 11.02 0.22
CA LEU A 63 -16.42 12.42 0.52
C LEU A 63 -16.96 13.14 -0.72
N ALA A 64 -16.26 13.05 -1.85
CA ALA A 64 -16.71 13.62 -3.12
C ALA A 64 -18.05 13.02 -3.56
N GLY A 65 -18.22 11.70 -3.40
CA GLY A 65 -19.48 11.01 -3.65
C GLY A 65 -20.62 11.54 -2.77
N SER A 66 -20.35 11.84 -1.50
CA SER A 66 -21.35 12.44 -0.61
C SER A 66 -21.66 13.89 -0.92
N ASP A 67 -20.82 14.62 -1.67
CA ASP A 67 -21.08 16.00 -2.10
C ASP A 67 -21.91 16.09 -3.39
N GLY A 68 -22.13 14.98 -4.09
CA GLY A 68 -22.88 14.87 -5.35
C GLY A 68 -24.39 15.02 -5.18
N PHE A 69 -24.88 16.13 -4.65
CA PHE A 69 -26.32 16.37 -4.53
C PHE A 69 -26.93 16.95 -5.80
N THR A 70 -28.03 16.36 -6.24
CA THR A 70 -28.96 17.02 -7.17
C THR A 70 -30.02 17.77 -6.37
N LEU A 71 -30.02 19.11 -6.48
CA LEU A 71 -31.08 19.95 -5.90
C LEU A 71 -32.34 19.83 -6.77
N ALA A 72 -33.24 18.93 -6.41
CA ALA A 72 -34.55 18.85 -7.05
C ALA A 72 -35.40 20.07 -6.63
N GLY A 73 -35.38 21.12 -7.45
CA GLY A 73 -36.27 22.26 -7.32
C GLY A 73 -37.69 21.89 -7.77
N GLY A 74 -38.63 21.90 -6.82
CA GLY A 74 -40.06 21.74 -7.09
C GLY A 74 -40.90 22.65 -6.19
N ALA A 75 -41.77 23.45 -6.79
CA ALA A 75 -42.55 24.51 -6.16
C ALA A 75 -43.33 24.06 -4.90
N ALA A 76 -43.36 24.96 -3.90
CA ALA A 76 -44.23 24.91 -2.71
C ALA A 76 -43.87 23.95 -1.55
N GLY A 77 -42.59 23.56 -1.37
CA GLY A 77 -42.19 22.71 -0.22
C GLY A 77 -40.74 22.78 0.28
N GLY A 78 -39.85 23.54 -0.36
CA GLY A 78 -38.42 23.60 -0.01
C GLY A 78 -37.57 22.55 -0.76
N PRO A 79 -36.27 22.81 -0.98
CA PRO A 79 -35.38 21.90 -1.70
C PRO A 79 -35.09 20.64 -0.87
N THR A 80 -35.49 19.47 -1.36
CA THR A 80 -35.04 18.17 -0.84
C THR A 80 -33.80 17.73 -1.60
N ALA A 81 -32.64 17.70 -0.93
CA ALA A 81 -31.44 17.09 -1.46
C ALA A 81 -31.56 15.57 -1.29
N ASP A 82 -31.65 14.83 -2.39
CA ASP A 82 -31.66 13.37 -2.39
C ASP A 82 -30.35 12.89 -3.02
N LEU A 83 -29.63 11.98 -2.37
CA LEU A 83 -28.37 11.44 -2.88
C LEU A 83 -28.67 10.19 -3.69
N THR A 84 -28.38 10.23 -4.99
CA THR A 84 -28.60 9.08 -5.88
C THR A 84 -27.31 8.30 -6.15
N ASP A 85 -27.42 7.00 -6.40
CA ASP A 85 -26.28 6.15 -6.79
C ASP A 85 -25.53 6.73 -8.01
N ALA A 86 -26.27 7.29 -8.97
CA ALA A 86 -25.71 7.87 -10.19
C ALA A 86 -24.86 9.11 -9.89
N ASP A 87 -25.30 9.98 -8.97
CA ASP A 87 -24.55 11.17 -8.58
C ASP A 87 -23.29 10.79 -7.79
N VAL A 88 -23.39 9.83 -6.86
CA VAL A 88 -22.24 9.28 -6.13
C VAL A 88 -21.22 8.69 -7.10
N GLN A 89 -21.67 7.89 -8.06
CA GLN A 89 -20.79 7.25 -9.05
C GLN A 89 -20.10 8.29 -9.96
N ALA A 90 -20.82 9.33 -10.39
CA ALA A 90 -20.26 10.38 -11.22
C ALA A 90 -19.16 11.17 -10.48
N GLN A 91 -19.43 11.60 -9.24
CA GLN A 91 -18.46 12.40 -8.47
C GLN A 91 -17.26 11.57 -8.00
N ALA A 92 -17.50 10.39 -7.44
CA ALA A 92 -16.42 9.50 -6.99
C ALA A 92 -15.55 9.04 -8.18
N GLY A 93 -16.17 8.71 -9.31
CA GLY A 93 -15.45 8.32 -10.52
C GLY A 93 -14.59 9.44 -11.09
N ALA A 94 -15.09 10.68 -11.11
CA ALA A 94 -14.31 11.84 -11.56
C ALA A 94 -13.07 12.06 -10.66
N LEU A 95 -13.22 11.95 -9.34
CA LEU A 95 -12.11 12.11 -8.40
C LEU A 95 -11.05 11.01 -8.57
N VAL A 96 -11.47 9.74 -8.68
CA VAL A 96 -10.55 8.60 -8.85
C VAL A 96 -9.79 8.73 -10.17
N ALA A 97 -10.47 9.16 -11.24
CA ALA A 97 -9.83 9.40 -12.53
C ALA A 97 -8.81 10.54 -12.48
N ASP A 98 -9.13 11.65 -11.80
CA ASP A 98 -8.24 12.82 -11.68
C ASP A 98 -7.00 12.54 -10.81
N ALA A 99 -7.12 11.65 -9.82
CA ALA A 99 -6.01 11.28 -8.94
C ALA A 99 -4.82 10.65 -9.70
N GLY A 100 -5.05 10.03 -10.87
CA GLY A 100 -4.00 9.55 -11.76
C GLY A 100 -3.09 8.46 -11.16
N THR A 101 -3.56 7.75 -10.13
CA THR A 101 -2.77 6.78 -9.35
C THR A 101 -2.76 5.36 -9.92
N GLY A 102 -3.49 5.11 -11.02
CA GLY A 102 -3.74 3.75 -11.53
C GLY A 102 -4.69 2.94 -10.66
N ALA A 103 -5.44 3.60 -9.78
CA ALA A 103 -6.58 3.01 -9.09
C ALA A 103 -7.85 3.15 -9.94
N GLU A 104 -8.74 2.18 -9.83
CA GLU A 104 -10.00 2.12 -10.54
C GLU A 104 -11.16 2.10 -9.54
N LEU A 105 -12.28 2.70 -9.93
CA LEU A 105 -13.52 2.65 -9.16
C LEU A 105 -14.19 1.28 -9.37
N VAL A 106 -14.36 0.51 -8.30
CA VAL A 106 -15.02 -0.80 -8.33
C VAL A 106 -16.52 -0.67 -8.09
N SER A 107 -16.91 0.12 -7.10
CA SER A 107 -18.31 0.40 -6.78
C SER A 107 -18.49 1.75 -6.11
N ALA A 108 -19.63 2.37 -6.34
CA ALA A 108 -20.06 3.63 -5.73
C ALA A 108 -21.58 3.59 -5.56
N ALA A 109 -22.08 3.80 -4.35
CA ALA A 109 -23.51 3.74 -4.04
C ALA A 109 -23.91 4.71 -2.94
N ALA A 110 -25.11 5.25 -3.01
CA ALA A 110 -25.77 6.00 -1.96
C ALA A 110 -26.42 5.02 -0.97
N LEU A 111 -25.90 4.99 0.27
CA LEU A 111 -26.57 4.38 1.40
C LEU A 111 -27.58 5.35 2.01
N ASP A 112 -28.81 4.88 2.15
CA ASP A 112 -29.88 5.55 2.89
C ASP A 112 -30.23 6.97 2.38
N GLY A 113 -29.85 7.32 1.15
CA GLY A 113 -30.09 8.62 0.51
C GLY A 113 -29.24 9.79 1.07
N ILE A 114 -28.33 9.52 2.00
CA ILE A 114 -27.52 10.57 2.68
C ILE A 114 -26.04 10.20 2.89
N SER A 115 -25.68 8.93 2.69
CA SER A 115 -24.30 8.46 2.83
C SER A 115 -23.81 7.92 1.49
N ALA A 116 -22.55 8.16 1.14
CA ALA A 116 -21.90 7.56 -0.03
C ALA A 116 -20.95 6.46 0.44
N ARG A 117 -21.04 5.27 -0.15
CA ARG A 117 -20.07 4.18 -0.02
C ARG A 117 -19.34 4.02 -1.33
N VAL A 118 -18.01 4.04 -1.27
CA VAL A 118 -17.15 3.94 -2.45
C VAL A 118 -16.08 2.89 -2.21
N THR A 119 -15.84 2.06 -3.22
CA THR A 119 -14.79 1.03 -3.24
C THR A 119 -13.88 1.26 -4.43
N VAL A 120 -12.59 1.29 -4.18
CA VAL A 120 -11.53 1.48 -5.18
C VAL A 120 -10.54 0.31 -5.11
N ALA A 121 -9.97 -0.03 -6.25
CA ALA A 121 -8.95 -1.08 -6.34
C ALA A 121 -7.74 -0.61 -7.15
N THR A 122 -6.58 -1.20 -6.88
CA THR A 122 -5.37 -1.02 -7.68
C THR A 122 -4.53 -2.28 -7.66
N THR A 123 -3.55 -2.38 -8.56
CA THR A 123 -2.59 -3.49 -8.57
C THR A 123 -1.22 -3.00 -8.14
N TRP A 124 -0.78 -3.43 -6.97
CA TRP A 124 0.56 -3.14 -6.47
C TRP A 124 1.60 -4.10 -7.05
N HIS A 125 2.77 -3.58 -7.41
CA HIS A 125 3.88 -4.37 -7.93
C HIS A 125 5.10 -4.26 -7.00
N PRO A 126 5.74 -5.37 -6.61
CA PRO A 126 6.89 -5.32 -5.69
C PRO A 126 8.09 -4.59 -6.30
N PRO A 127 8.66 -3.57 -5.63
CA PRO A 127 9.79 -2.82 -6.18
C PRO A 127 11.07 -3.63 -6.31
N ILE A 128 11.33 -4.61 -5.43
CA ILE A 128 12.59 -5.38 -5.43
C ILE A 128 12.39 -6.78 -6.01
N ILE A 129 11.32 -7.48 -5.64
CA ILE A 129 11.06 -8.88 -6.05
C ILE A 129 10.09 -9.03 -7.23
N THR A 130 9.94 -8.03 -8.10
CA THR A 130 8.95 -8.05 -9.21
C THR A 130 9.07 -9.27 -10.13
N LEU A 131 10.28 -9.81 -10.32
CA LEU A 131 10.50 -11.03 -11.13
C LEU A 131 9.84 -12.29 -10.54
N LEU A 132 9.65 -12.33 -9.22
CA LEU A 132 8.98 -13.43 -8.53
C LEU A 132 7.45 -13.29 -8.54
N VAL A 133 6.94 -12.06 -8.63
CA VAL A 133 5.50 -11.76 -8.63
C VAL A 133 5.16 -10.83 -9.81
N PRO A 134 5.25 -11.32 -11.06
CA PRO A 134 5.08 -10.47 -12.25
C PRO A 134 3.66 -9.95 -12.43
N GLY A 135 2.66 -10.62 -11.86
CA GLY A 135 1.25 -10.18 -11.91
C GLY A 135 0.86 -9.16 -10.84
N GLY A 136 1.77 -8.80 -9.93
CA GLY A 136 1.47 -7.94 -8.79
C GLY A 136 0.49 -8.55 -7.79
N VAL A 137 -0.03 -7.72 -6.90
CA VAL A 137 -1.03 -8.06 -5.88
C VAL A 137 -2.17 -7.05 -5.97
N ALA A 138 -3.39 -7.54 -6.13
CA ALA A 138 -4.58 -6.70 -6.11
C ALA A 138 -4.83 -6.17 -4.69
N LEU A 139 -5.04 -4.86 -4.60
CA LEU A 139 -5.40 -4.15 -3.37
C LEU A 139 -6.77 -3.52 -3.58
N GLU A 140 -7.61 -3.55 -2.56
CA GLU A 140 -8.95 -2.98 -2.57
C GLU A 140 -9.19 -2.24 -1.26
N SER A 141 -9.93 -1.13 -1.32
CA SER A 141 -10.32 -0.37 -0.14
C SER A 141 -11.71 0.22 -0.32
N THR A 142 -12.49 0.17 0.76
CA THR A 142 -13.86 0.69 0.81
C THR A 142 -13.96 1.74 1.90
N ALA A 143 -14.53 2.89 1.57
CA ALA A 143 -14.84 3.97 2.51
C ALA A 143 -16.32 4.34 2.47
N THR A 144 -16.79 5.01 3.51
CA THR A 144 -18.16 5.53 3.59
C THR A 144 -18.14 6.93 4.20
N SER A 145 -18.79 7.89 3.55
CA SER A 145 -18.94 9.27 4.01
C SER A 145 -20.42 9.63 4.11
N ARG A 146 -20.79 10.53 5.02
CA ARG A 146 -22.14 11.06 5.16
C ARG A 146 -22.14 12.54 4.82
N SER A 147 -23.15 13.01 4.11
CA SER A 147 -23.34 14.44 3.89
C SER A 147 -23.78 15.17 5.16
N GLY A 148 -23.13 16.31 5.40
CA GLY A 148 -23.40 17.18 6.54
C GLY A 148 -24.42 18.28 6.28
N LEU A 149 -25.11 18.30 5.15
CA LEU A 149 -26.10 19.34 4.84
C LEU A 149 -27.43 19.02 5.54
N HIS A 150 -27.69 19.71 6.65
CA HIS A 150 -28.97 19.80 7.36
C HIS A 150 -29.31 21.26 7.63
#